data_AF-A0A7J8ZR99-F1
#
_entry.id   AF-A0A7J8ZR99-F1
#
_cell.length_a   1.000
_cell.length_b   1.000
_cell.length_c   1.000
_cell.angle_alpha   90.00
_cell.angle_beta   90.00
_cell.angle_gamma   90.00
#
_symmetry.space_group_name_H-M   'P 1'
#
loop_
_entity.id
_entity.type
_entity.pdbx_description
1 polymer ?
#
loop_
_entity_poly.entity_id
_entity_poly.type
_entity_poly.pdbx_seq_one_letter_code
_entity_poly.pdbx_strand_id
1 'polypeptide(L)'
;VVRDPRFESLCGNLDVEGFRKRYNFLFENNLPAEREEVQKQLKKARDPKVVCELKNHISWIDKQLKFESAKNTDAVILSAHKKKEKEAAKHGKRPYYLKKYNFFAAEIRKQRLIEKYKKLKASGKLESFIEKRRRKNAAKDHRFMPYRRPNNN
;
A
#
# COMPACT_ATOMS: atom_id res chain seq x y z
N VAL A 1 6.37 33.51 16.82
CA VAL A 1 5.48 32.71 15.95
C VAL A 1 4.52 31.96 16.85
N VAL A 2 3.25 32.38 16.89
CA VAL A 2 2.21 31.67 17.65
C VAL A 2 1.92 30.37 16.91
N ARG A 3 2.23 29.22 17.52
CA ARG A 3 1.87 27.92 16.95
C ARG A 3 0.44 27.60 17.36
N ASP A 4 -0.36 27.13 16.40
CA ASP A 4 -1.73 26.73 16.66
C ASP A 4 -1.71 25.48 17.55
N PRO A 5 -2.30 25.53 18.76
CA PRO A 5 -2.24 24.45 19.73
C PRO A 5 -2.85 23.13 19.23
N ARG A 6 -3.74 23.19 18.21
CA ARG A 6 -4.30 21.98 17.57
C ARG A 6 -3.25 21.17 16.79
N PHE A 7 -2.18 21.83 16.37
CA PHE A 7 -1.11 21.23 15.57
C PHE A 7 0.20 21.13 16.36
N GLU A 8 0.15 21.31 17.68
CA GLU A 8 1.29 21.06 18.56
C GLU A 8 1.46 19.57 18.87
N SER A 9 2.71 19.13 19.04
CA SER A 9 3.06 17.75 19.39
C SER A 9 2.50 17.28 20.74
N LEU A 10 2.01 18.21 21.56
CA LEU A 10 1.41 17.94 22.87
C LEU A 10 -0.09 17.60 22.78
N CYS A 11 -0.73 17.73 21.61
CA CYS A 11 -2.17 17.48 21.38
C CYS A 11 -2.59 15.99 21.44
N GLY A 12 -1.67 15.08 21.77
CA GLY A 12 -1.93 13.64 21.89
C GLY A 12 -1.66 12.84 20.61
N ASN A 13 -1.83 11.52 20.71
CA ASN A 13 -1.54 10.59 19.62
C ASN A 13 -2.79 10.25 18.81
N LEU A 14 -2.66 10.21 17.48
CA LEU A 14 -3.75 9.79 16.60
C LEU A 14 -4.01 8.28 16.72
N ASP A 15 -5.20 7.91 17.18
CA ASP A 15 -5.71 6.55 17.06
C ASP A 15 -6.19 6.28 15.63
N VAL A 16 -5.29 5.72 14.82
CA VAL A 16 -5.52 5.38 13.41
C VAL A 16 -6.62 4.32 13.28
N GLU A 17 -6.72 3.37 14.21
CA GLU A 17 -7.70 2.27 14.13
C GLU A 17 -9.10 2.77 14.49
N GLY A 18 -9.23 3.58 15.54
CA GLY A 18 -10.50 4.19 15.91
C GLY A 18 -10.97 5.20 14.87
N PHE A 19 -10.07 6.02 14.32
CA PHE A 19 -10.39 6.90 13.20
C PHE A 19 -10.96 6.10 12.03
N ARG A 20 -10.29 4.98 11.66
CA ARG A 20 -10.75 4.12 10.58
C ARG A 20 -12.16 3.60 10.82
N LYS A 21 -12.44 3.06 12.01
CA LYS A 21 -13.78 2.53 12.33
C LYS A 21 -14.86 3.59 12.26
N ARG A 22 -14.60 4.79 12.80
CA ARG A 22 -15.57 5.89 12.81
C ARG A 22 -15.83 6.49 11.42
N TYR A 23 -14.81 6.56 10.59
CA TYR A 23 -14.88 7.20 9.27
C TYR A 23 -14.86 6.21 8.10
N ASN A 24 -15.23 4.95 8.33
CA ASN A 24 -15.19 3.91 7.31
C ASN A 24 -16.06 4.25 6.08
N PHE A 25 -17.19 4.92 6.30
CA PHE A 25 -18.13 5.37 5.27
C PHE A 25 -17.48 6.27 4.20
N LEU A 26 -16.44 7.04 4.56
CA LEU A 26 -15.70 7.87 3.61
C LEU A 26 -15.05 7.00 2.53
N PHE A 27 -14.54 5.84 2.91
CA PHE A 27 -13.75 5.00 2.03
C PHE A 27 -14.57 3.93 1.31
N GLU A 28 -15.67 3.49 1.92
CA GLU A 28 -16.57 2.50 1.31
C GLU A 28 -17.58 3.14 0.35
N ASN A 29 -18.09 4.33 0.68
CA ASN A 29 -19.21 4.93 -0.06
C ASN A 29 -18.81 6.25 -0.71
N ASN A 30 -18.37 7.25 0.07
CA ASN A 30 -18.24 8.62 -0.42
C ASN A 30 -17.13 8.77 -1.47
N LEU A 31 -15.91 8.30 -1.19
CA LEU A 31 -14.79 8.41 -2.12
C LEU A 31 -15.02 7.64 -3.43
N PRO A 32 -15.55 6.39 -3.42
CA PRO A 32 -15.94 5.72 -4.65
C PRO A 32 -17.02 6.46 -5.45
N ALA A 33 -18.06 6.97 -4.78
CA ALA A 33 -19.12 7.73 -5.44
C ALA A 33 -18.60 9.04 -6.06
N GLU A 34 -17.79 9.80 -5.31
CA GLU A 34 -17.13 11.02 -5.78
C GLU A 34 -16.26 10.72 -7.01
N ARG A 35 -15.51 9.61 -6.98
CA ARG A 35 -14.70 9.18 -8.13
C ARG A 35 -15.56 8.93 -9.37
N GLU A 36 -16.72 8.31 -9.23
CA GLU A 36 -17.64 8.08 -10.35
C GLU A 36 -18.23 9.39 -10.90
N GLU A 37 -18.56 10.34 -10.02
CA GLU A 37 -19.05 11.67 -10.42
C GLU A 37 -17.97 12.45 -11.18
N VAL A 38 -16.75 12.46 -10.67
CA VAL A 38 -15.61 13.13 -11.31
C VAL A 38 -15.29 12.48 -12.67
N GLN A 39 -15.47 11.16 -12.81
CA GLN A 39 -15.37 10.49 -14.10
C GLN A 39 -16.48 10.88 -15.07
N LYS A 40 -17.72 11.07 -14.60
CA LYS A 40 -18.83 11.57 -15.42
C LYS A 40 -18.54 13.00 -15.89
N GLN A 41 -17.98 13.85 -15.03
CA GLN A 41 -17.56 15.21 -15.39
C GLN A 41 -16.41 15.19 -16.41
N LEU A 42 -15.43 14.30 -16.23
CA LEU A 42 -14.30 14.15 -17.15
C LEU A 42 -14.74 13.78 -18.58
N LYS A 43 -15.81 12.98 -18.72
CA LYS A 43 -16.39 12.63 -20.03
C LYS A 43 -17.09 13.82 -20.72
N LYS A 44 -17.58 14.79 -19.94
CA LYS A 44 -18.30 15.97 -20.45
C LYS A 44 -17.37 17.16 -20.71
N ALA A 45 -16.29 17.27 -19.94
CA ALA A 45 -15.34 18.36 -20.04
C ALA A 45 -14.58 18.33 -21.36
N ARG A 46 -14.51 19.49 -22.03
CA ARG A 46 -13.72 19.69 -23.26
C ARG A 46 -12.45 20.50 -23.00
N ASP A 47 -12.47 21.35 -21.98
CA ASP A 47 -11.34 22.23 -21.66
C ASP A 47 -10.14 21.45 -21.11
N PRO A 48 -8.94 21.63 -21.68
CA PRO A 48 -7.77 20.83 -21.30
C PRO A 48 -7.31 21.08 -19.85
N LYS A 49 -7.50 22.30 -19.33
CA LYS A 49 -7.16 22.66 -17.94
C LYS A 49 -8.06 21.91 -16.95
N VAL A 50 -9.38 21.96 -17.16
CA VAL A 50 -10.37 21.27 -16.33
C VAL A 50 -10.18 19.76 -16.39
N VAL A 51 -9.91 19.20 -17.58
CA VAL A 51 -9.59 17.78 -17.77
C VAL A 51 -8.37 17.37 -16.95
N CYS A 52 -7.34 18.22 -16.86
CA CYS A 52 -6.15 17.96 -16.05
C CYS A 52 -6.48 17.92 -14.55
N GLU A 53 -7.23 18.91 -14.05
CA GLU A 53 -7.66 18.97 -12.65
C GLU A 53 -8.49 17.76 -12.24
N LEU A 54 -9.47 17.38 -13.06
CA LEU A 54 -10.31 16.20 -12.81
C LEU A 54 -9.50 14.91 -12.78
N LYS A 55 -8.51 14.75 -13.67
CA LYS A 55 -7.58 13.60 -13.65
C LYS A 55 -6.72 13.58 -12.40
N ASN A 56 -6.22 14.74 -11.97
CA ASN A 56 -5.42 14.87 -10.75
C ASN A 56 -6.26 14.49 -9.52
N HIS A 57 -7.54 14.90 -9.49
CA HIS A 57 -8.46 14.56 -8.42
C HIS A 57 -8.75 13.06 -8.36
N ILE A 58 -9.04 12.42 -9.49
CA ILE A 58 -9.18 10.95 -9.56
C ILE A 58 -7.91 10.25 -9.05
N SER A 59 -6.73 10.73 -9.46
CA SER A 59 -5.46 10.17 -8.98
C SER A 59 -5.28 10.31 -7.47
N TRP A 60 -5.73 11.43 -6.89
CA TRP A 60 -5.71 11.65 -5.45
C TRP A 60 -6.64 10.66 -4.73
N ILE A 61 -7.87 10.49 -5.19
CA ILE A 61 -8.82 9.50 -4.63
C ILE A 61 -8.25 8.09 -4.72
N ASP A 62 -7.71 7.70 -5.88
CA ASP A 62 -7.12 6.38 -6.10
C ASP A 62 -5.92 6.12 -5.16
N LYS A 63 -5.09 7.15 -4.90
CA LYS A 63 -3.99 7.06 -3.93
C LYS A 63 -4.51 6.84 -2.52
N GLN A 64 -5.56 7.57 -2.13
CA GLN A 64 -6.16 7.46 -0.80
C GLN A 64 -6.74 6.06 -0.56
N LEU A 65 -7.52 5.54 -1.51
CA LEU A 65 -8.08 4.18 -1.44
C LEU A 65 -6.97 3.10 -1.44
N LYS A 66 -5.93 3.28 -2.25
CA LYS A 66 -4.81 2.33 -2.32
C LYS A 66 -4.01 2.28 -1.02
N PHE A 67 -3.67 3.44 -0.46
CA PHE A 67 -2.96 3.52 0.82
C PHE A 67 -3.73 2.80 1.92
N GLU A 68 -5.05 2.96 1.90
CA GLU A 68 -5.93 2.36 2.89
C GLU A 68 -6.06 0.84 2.73
N SER A 69 -6.22 0.36 1.50
CA SER A 69 -6.23 -1.08 1.21
C SER A 69 -4.95 -1.77 1.70
N ALA A 70 -3.79 -1.10 1.58
CA ALA A 70 -2.51 -1.61 2.06
C ALA A 70 -2.44 -1.73 3.59
N LYS A 71 -2.96 -0.74 4.32
CA LYS A 71 -3.03 -0.80 5.79
C LYS A 71 -4.00 -1.89 6.25
N ASN A 72 -5.15 -2.02 5.60
CA ASN A 72 -6.12 -3.06 5.90
C ASN A 72 -5.54 -4.46 5.67
N THR A 73 -4.78 -4.69 4.59
CA THR A 73 -4.12 -5.99 4.37
C THR A 73 -3.16 -6.34 5.48
N ASP A 74 -2.36 -5.38 5.95
CA ASP A 74 -1.38 -5.63 7.02
C ASP A 74 -2.10 -5.91 8.36
N ALA A 75 -3.21 -5.23 8.64
CA ALA A 75 -4.05 -5.47 9.81
C ALA A 75 -4.75 -6.85 9.78
N VAL A 76 -5.22 -7.28 8.61
CA VAL A 76 -5.83 -8.61 8.41
C VAL A 76 -4.80 -9.73 8.61
N ILE A 77 -3.60 -9.56 8.06
CA ILE A 77 -2.49 -10.51 8.26
C ILE A 77 -2.17 -10.63 9.76
N LEU A 78 -2.11 -9.50 10.47
CA LEU A 78 -1.85 -9.47 11.90
C LEU A 78 -2.95 -10.17 12.71
N SER A 79 -4.22 -9.90 12.40
CA SER A 79 -5.35 -10.50 13.12
C SER A 79 -5.42 -12.01 12.87
N ALA A 80 -5.17 -12.45 11.64
CA ALA A 80 -5.08 -13.86 11.28
C ALA A 80 -3.94 -14.57 12.03
N HIS A 81 -2.76 -13.96 12.10
CA HIS A 81 -1.65 -14.49 12.90
C HIS A 81 -2.03 -14.61 14.37
N LYS A 82 -2.57 -13.55 14.99
CA LYS A 82 -3.02 -13.59 16.39
C LYS A 82 -4.07 -14.67 16.63
N LYS A 83 -4.99 -14.90 15.69
CA LYS A 83 -6.02 -15.93 15.79
C LYS A 83 -5.39 -17.33 15.75
N LYS A 84 -4.49 -17.59 14.80
CA LYS A 84 -3.76 -18.86 14.69
C LYS A 84 -2.96 -19.20 15.94
N GLU A 85 -2.26 -18.22 16.51
CA GLU A 85 -1.48 -18.43 17.73
C GLU A 85 -2.37 -18.67 18.96
N LYS A 86 -3.53 -18.00 19.04
CA LYS A 86 -4.53 -18.29 20.07
C LYS A 86 -5.07 -19.72 19.97
N GLU A 87 -5.33 -20.20 18.76
CA GLU A 87 -5.77 -21.58 18.53
C GLU A 87 -4.69 -22.59 18.91
N ALA A 88 -3.43 -22.36 18.50
CA ALA A 88 -2.30 -23.20 18.89
C ALA A 88 -2.12 -23.25 20.42
N ALA A 89 -2.30 -22.13 21.10
CA ALA A 89 -2.27 -22.02 22.56
C ALA A 89 -3.34 -22.89 23.23
N LYS A 90 -4.57 -22.90 22.69
CA LYS A 90 -5.66 -23.76 23.19
C LYS A 90 -5.32 -25.24 23.09
N HIS A 91 -4.55 -25.64 22.08
CA HIS A 91 -4.05 -27.00 21.90
C HIS A 91 -2.78 -27.31 22.72
N GLY A 92 -2.41 -26.45 23.67
CA GLY A 92 -1.26 -26.66 24.56
C GLY A 92 0.10 -26.32 23.95
N LYS A 93 0.15 -25.80 22.71
CA LYS A 93 1.41 -25.35 22.10
C LYS A 93 1.79 -23.98 22.66
N ARG A 94 3.10 -23.72 22.79
CA ARG A 94 3.60 -22.42 23.24
C ARG A 94 3.29 -21.34 22.17
N PRO A 95 2.56 -20.26 22.52
CA PRO A 95 2.23 -19.20 21.55
C PRO A 95 3.50 -18.49 21.06
N TYR A 96 3.57 -18.22 19.75
CA TYR A 96 4.63 -17.45 19.14
C TYR A 96 4.18 -16.01 18.89
N TYR A 97 4.85 -15.04 19.52
CA TYR A 97 4.58 -13.62 19.32
C TYR A 97 5.65 -13.00 18.40
N LEU A 98 5.20 -12.32 17.35
CA LEU A 98 6.07 -11.54 16.49
C LEU A 98 6.73 -10.41 17.31
N LYS A 99 8.07 -10.37 17.35
CA LYS A 99 8.82 -9.32 18.06
C LYS A 99 8.53 -7.94 17.46
N LYS A 100 8.08 -6.99 18.30
CA LYS A 100 7.46 -5.69 17.95
C LYS A 100 8.17 -4.83 16.89
N TYR A 101 9.50 -4.83 16.82
CA TYR A 101 10.22 -3.85 16.00
C TYR A 101 10.63 -4.39 14.61
N ASN A 102 11.81 -5.02 14.49
CA ASN A 102 12.34 -5.37 13.17
C ASN A 102 11.75 -6.67 12.60
N PHE A 103 11.44 -7.63 13.46
CA PHE A 103 10.97 -8.94 13.02
C PHE A 103 9.50 -8.89 12.59
N PHE A 104 8.66 -8.12 13.31
CA PHE A 104 7.25 -7.91 13.00
C PHE A 104 7.04 -7.39 11.57
N ALA A 105 7.70 -6.28 11.25
CA ALA A 105 7.59 -5.67 9.93
C ALA A 105 8.14 -6.58 8.83
N ALA A 106 9.21 -7.34 9.10
CA ALA A 106 9.79 -8.29 8.15
C ALA A 106 8.83 -9.46 7.86
N GLU A 107 8.20 -10.03 8.89
CA GLU A 107 7.32 -11.18 8.73
C GLU A 107 6.01 -10.82 8.03
N ILE A 108 5.41 -9.67 8.37
CA ILE A 108 4.26 -9.14 7.63
C ILE A 108 4.62 -8.89 6.17
N ARG A 109 5.79 -8.30 5.90
CA ARG A 109 6.26 -8.10 4.52
C ARG A 109 6.41 -9.43 3.76
N LYS A 110 6.94 -10.48 4.40
CA LYS A 110 7.05 -11.82 3.78
C LYS A 110 5.66 -12.40 3.49
N GLN A 111 4.75 -12.38 4.45
CA GLN A 111 3.38 -12.89 4.28
C GLN A 111 2.65 -12.14 3.16
N ARG A 112 2.74 -10.81 3.14
CA ARG A 112 2.21 -9.97 2.07
C ARG A 112 2.84 -10.29 0.72
N LEU A 113 4.14 -10.58 0.68
CA LEU A 113 4.82 -10.99 -0.55
C LEU A 113 4.29 -12.34 -1.03
N ILE A 114 4.16 -13.33 -0.14
CA ILE A 114 3.61 -14.65 -0.46
C ILE A 114 2.19 -14.52 -1.04
N GLU A 115 1.31 -13.74 -0.41
CA GLU A 115 -0.03 -13.48 -0.92
C GLU A 115 -0.02 -12.82 -2.30
N LYS A 116 0.88 -11.84 -2.51
CA LYS A 116 1.05 -11.19 -3.82
C LYS A 116 1.47 -12.19 -4.90
N TYR A 117 2.42 -13.07 -4.61
CA TYR A 117 2.86 -14.11 -5.55
C TYR A 117 1.74 -15.11 -5.84
N LYS A 118 0.96 -15.51 -4.82
CA LYS A 118 -0.23 -16.37 -5.02
C LYS A 118 -1.26 -15.71 -5.94
N LYS A 119 -1.59 -14.44 -5.73
CA LYS A 119 -2.49 -13.67 -6.61
C LYS A 119 -1.95 -13.53 -8.04
N LEU A 120 -0.65 -13.31 -8.20
CA LEU A 120 -0.01 -13.23 -9.52
C LEU A 120 0.01 -14.58 -10.24
N LYS A 121 0.23 -15.68 -9.51
CA LYS A 121 0.16 -17.04 -10.03
C LYS A 121 -1.25 -17.37 -10.50
N ALA A 122 -2.27 -17.07 -9.69
CA ALA A 122 -3.67 -17.28 -10.03
C ALA A 122 -4.12 -16.47 -11.26
N SER A 123 -3.57 -15.26 -11.45
CA SER A 123 -3.87 -14.42 -12.62
C SER A 123 -3.03 -14.73 -13.86
N GLY A 124 -2.12 -15.71 -13.82
CA GLY A 124 -1.23 -16.08 -14.93
C GLY A 124 -0.14 -15.04 -15.28
N LYS A 125 -0.04 -13.94 -14.52
CA LYS A 125 0.89 -12.81 -14.80
C LYS A 125 2.23 -12.93 -14.09
N LEU A 126 2.52 -14.08 -13.49
CA LEU A 126 3.69 -14.29 -12.64
C LEU A 126 5.00 -14.17 -13.43
N GLU A 127 5.11 -14.84 -14.57
CA GLU A 127 6.33 -14.84 -15.40
C GLU A 127 6.70 -13.43 -15.86
N SER A 128 5.73 -12.70 -16.42
CA SER A 128 5.94 -11.30 -16.84
C SER A 128 6.38 -10.40 -15.67
N PHE A 129 5.84 -10.64 -14.46
CA PHE A 129 6.25 -9.89 -13.27
C PHE A 129 7.70 -10.19 -12.88
N ILE A 130 8.12 -11.46 -12.92
CA ILE A 130 9.49 -11.87 -12.62
C ILE A 130 10.46 -11.30 -13.66
N GLU A 131 10.12 -11.37 -14.95
CA GLU A 131 10.93 -10.83 -16.04
C GLU A 131 11.14 -9.32 -15.90
N LYS A 132 10.06 -8.56 -15.65
CA LYS A 132 10.15 -7.11 -15.38
C LYS A 132 11.01 -6.79 -14.17
N ARG A 133 10.94 -7.62 -13.12
CA ARG A 133 11.77 -7.46 -11.93
C ARG A 133 13.25 -7.76 -12.22
N ARG A 134 13.54 -8.80 -13.01
CA ARG A 134 14.91 -9.12 -13.48
C ARG A 134 15.48 -7.96 -14.30
N ARG A 135 14.73 -7.43 -15.28
CA ARG A 135 15.14 -6.27 -16.09
C ARG A 135 15.44 -5.04 -15.24
N LYS A 136 14.60 -4.74 -14.25
CA LYS A 136 14.80 -3.61 -13.34
C LYS A 136 16.04 -3.80 -12.44
N ASN A 137 16.31 -5.02 -11.99
CA ASN A 137 17.51 -5.32 -11.21
C ASN A 137 18.77 -5.18 -12.06
N ALA A 138 18.78 -5.77 -13.26
CA ALA A 138 19.89 -5.63 -14.20
C ALA A 138 20.19 -4.16 -14.52
N ALA A 139 19.15 -3.34 -14.78
CA ALA A 139 19.33 -1.90 -15.02
C ALA A 139 19.92 -1.15 -13.80
N LYS A 140 19.61 -1.58 -12.56
CA LYS A 140 20.23 -1.02 -11.36
C LYS A 140 21.68 -1.45 -11.22
N ASP A 141 21.98 -2.72 -11.47
CA ASP A 141 23.34 -3.26 -11.39
C ASP A 141 24.23 -2.60 -12.45
N HIS A 142 23.70 -2.34 -13.65
CA HIS A 142 24.37 -1.58 -14.70
C HIS A 142 24.76 -0.15 -14.28
N ARG A 143 24.04 0.49 -13.34
CA ARG A 143 24.41 1.81 -12.82
C ARG A 143 25.75 1.80 -12.08
N PHE A 144 26.10 0.66 -11.47
CA PHE A 144 27.33 0.48 -10.71
C PHE A 144 28.39 -0.29 -11.50
N MET A 145 28.09 -0.69 -12.75
CA MET A 145 29.08 -1.29 -13.64
C MET A 145 29.90 -0.19 -14.32
N PRO A 146 31.24 -0.35 -14.39
CA PRO A 146 32.08 0.58 -15.12
C PRO A 146 31.68 0.60 -16.60
N TYR A 147 31.65 1.79 -17.20
CA TYR A 147 31.37 1.94 -18.62
C TYR A 147 32.39 1.15 -19.44
N ARG A 148 31.89 0.43 -20.45
CA ARG A 148 32.75 -0.24 -21.43
C ARG A 148 33.65 0.82 -22.07
N ARG A 149 34.98 0.66 -21.96
CA ARG A 149 35.92 1.53 -22.65
C ARG A 149 35.60 1.50 -24.15
N PRO A 150 35.53 2.66 -24.84
CA PRO A 150 35.39 2.67 -26.28
C PRO A 150 36.56 1.90 -26.89
N ASN A 151 36.28 0.91 -27.73
CA ASN A 151 37.30 0.28 -28.55
C ASN A 151 37.73 1.31 -29.60
N ASN A 152 38.88 1.94 -29.40
CA ASN A 152 39.58 2.63 -30.48
C ASN A 152 40.23 1.56 -31.36
N ASN A 153 39.52 1.18 -32.43
CA ASN A 153 40.13 0.65 -33.65
C ASN A 153 39.90 1.69 -34.75
#